data_AF-D0Z2N1-F1
#
_entry.id   AF-D0Z2N1-F1
#
_cell.length_a   1.000
_cell.length_b   1.000
_cell.length_c   1.000
_cell.angle_alpha   90.00
_cell.angle_beta   90.00
_cell.angle_gamma   90.00
#
_symmetry.space_group_name_H-M   'P 1'
#
loop_
_entity.id
_entity.type
_entity.pdbx_description
1 polymer ?
#
loop_
_entity_poly.entity_id
_entity_poly.type
_entity_poly.pdbx_seq_one_letter_code
_entity_poly.pdbx_strand_id
1 'polypeptide(L)'
;MIEWMKDRIWYQDGQFSQLGIAVGSRMTIIKLADEKLFIHSPIQLTTQLQLELSKLGHVAMVVTPNLNHHLFLSEWWLAYPSAYFYAPPGLQQKRSDLVFDGTLNTKTEPLWHGQLLQTVLKGSDTMEEVIFCDPLSRTLIIGDSLVWLKNRTSPISILLGLINGCYFNPAMPYYWRLSFHNKTRMRQSLQEILTWPFDRIILSHGQVIETDGKALFAKAFHWVLNDTLPLSNHEE
;
A
#
# COMPACT_ATOMS: atom_id res chain seq x y z
N MET A 1 15.45 -3.54 9.94
CA MET A 1 14.92 -2.71 8.83
C MET A 1 15.76 -2.81 7.55
N ILE A 2 15.17 -2.75 6.35
CA ILE A 2 15.89 -2.77 5.04
C ILE A 2 15.84 -1.37 4.40
N GLU A 3 16.99 -0.85 3.98
CA GLU A 3 17.09 0.43 3.26
C GLU A 3 16.81 0.24 1.76
N TRP A 4 15.75 0.88 1.27
CA TRP A 4 15.28 0.81 -0.12
C TRP A 4 15.80 1.96 -0.98
N MET A 5 15.85 3.14 -0.38
CA MET A 5 16.54 4.29 -0.93
C MET A 5 17.29 4.95 0.20
N LYS A 6 18.59 5.15 -0.02
CA LYS A 6 19.50 5.74 0.93
C LYS A 6 18.92 7.00 1.56
N ASP A 7 18.89 7.03 2.89
CA ASP A 7 18.45 8.17 3.69
C ASP A 7 17.04 8.68 3.37
N ARG A 8 16.17 7.85 2.76
CA ARG A 8 14.82 8.27 2.36
C ARG A 8 13.74 7.24 2.58
N ILE A 9 13.92 6.00 2.13
CA ILE A 9 12.89 4.96 2.22
C ILE A 9 13.47 3.69 2.79
N TRP A 10 12.76 3.12 3.75
CA TRP A 10 13.02 1.82 4.31
C TRP A 10 11.74 1.00 4.32
N TYR A 11 11.87 -0.32 4.39
CA TYR A 11 10.75 -1.18 4.73
C TYR A 11 11.17 -2.24 5.74
N GLN A 12 10.17 -2.77 6.44
CA GLN A 12 10.36 -3.87 7.37
C GLN A 12 9.20 -4.85 7.26
N ASP A 13 9.57 -6.11 7.08
CA ASP A 13 8.61 -7.20 7.09
C ASP A 13 8.24 -7.57 8.52
N GLY A 14 6.95 -7.68 8.78
CA GLY A 14 6.36 -8.11 10.04
C GLY A 14 5.70 -9.48 9.91
N GLN A 15 5.68 -10.23 11.00
CA GLN A 15 4.89 -11.46 11.06
C GLN A 15 3.41 -11.12 11.15
N PHE A 16 2.62 -11.65 10.22
CA PHE A 16 1.17 -11.50 10.22
C PHE A 16 0.55 -12.75 9.60
N SER A 17 -0.51 -13.23 10.25
CA SER A 17 -1.26 -14.40 9.82
C SER A 17 -2.74 -14.06 9.71
N GLN A 18 -3.34 -14.36 8.56
CA GLN A 18 -4.76 -14.21 8.33
C GLN A 18 -5.41 -15.60 8.34
N LEU A 19 -6.37 -15.83 9.24
CA LEU A 19 -7.02 -17.14 9.42
C LEU A 19 -6.02 -18.30 9.60
N GLY A 20 -4.93 -18.06 10.34
CA GLY A 20 -3.87 -19.04 10.58
C GLY A 20 -2.85 -19.19 9.44
N ILE A 21 -3.00 -18.45 8.34
CA ILE A 21 -2.11 -18.53 7.19
C ILE A 21 -1.13 -17.37 7.23
N ALA A 22 0.16 -17.68 7.27
CA ALA A 22 1.24 -16.70 7.24
C ALA A 22 1.29 -16.00 5.87
N VAL A 23 0.71 -14.81 5.81
CA VAL A 23 0.72 -13.93 4.63
C VAL A 23 1.84 -12.89 4.72
N GLY A 24 2.35 -12.66 5.94
CA GLY A 24 3.31 -11.60 6.26
C GLY A 24 2.64 -10.22 6.18
N SER A 25 3.34 -9.19 6.63
CA SER A 25 2.95 -7.79 6.45
C SER A 25 4.22 -6.98 6.21
N ARG A 26 4.10 -5.78 5.65
CA ARG A 26 5.24 -4.89 5.44
C ARG A 26 4.86 -3.48 5.82
N MET A 27 5.68 -2.89 6.68
CA MET A 27 5.66 -1.47 6.96
C MET A 27 6.65 -0.77 6.04
N THR A 28 6.28 0.40 5.53
CA THR A 28 7.18 1.30 4.80
C THR A 28 7.40 2.57 5.63
N ILE A 29 8.65 2.96 5.76
CA ILE A 29 9.07 4.19 6.44
C ILE A 29 9.58 5.12 5.35
N ILE A 30 9.02 6.33 5.28
CA ILE A 30 9.48 7.37 4.37
C ILE A 30 9.93 8.56 5.21
N LYS A 31 11.19 8.97 5.05
CA LYS A 31 11.71 10.19 5.66
C LYS A 31 11.40 11.38 4.76
N LEU A 32 10.63 12.30 5.31
CA LEU A 32 10.25 13.58 4.74
C LEU A 32 11.19 14.69 5.26
N ALA A 33 10.91 15.93 4.87
CA ALA A 33 11.59 17.11 5.37
C ALA A 33 11.55 17.20 6.91
N ASP A 34 12.52 17.90 7.48
CA ASP A 34 12.70 18.08 8.93
C ASP A 34 12.86 16.76 9.71
N GLU A 35 13.45 15.73 9.09
CA GLU A 35 13.62 14.39 9.69
C GLU A 35 12.30 13.75 10.16
N LYS A 36 11.16 14.15 9.58
CA LYS A 36 9.84 13.59 9.88
C LYS A 36 9.66 12.26 9.18
N LEU A 37 9.31 11.22 9.94
CA LEU A 37 9.00 9.91 9.41
C LEU A 37 7.50 9.76 9.17
N PHE A 38 7.16 9.33 7.96
CA PHE A 38 5.85 8.88 7.54
C PHE A 38 5.84 7.35 7.56
N ILE A 39 4.97 6.77 8.39
CA ILE A 39 4.83 5.34 8.58
C ILE A 39 3.60 4.86 7.84
N HIS A 40 3.80 4.01 6.85
CA HIS A 40 2.73 3.34 6.11
C HIS A 40 2.62 1.88 6.54
N SER A 41 1.40 1.43 6.83
CA SER A 41 1.09 0.03 7.15
C SER A 41 1.87 -0.47 8.38
N PRO A 42 1.66 0.11 9.58
CA PRO A 42 2.39 -0.24 10.78
C PRO A 42 2.31 -1.73 11.12
N ILE A 43 3.46 -2.31 11.46
CA ILE A 43 3.60 -3.68 11.97
C ILE A 43 3.76 -3.68 13.49
N GLN A 44 3.92 -4.86 14.10
CA GLN A 44 4.17 -4.97 15.53
C GLN A 44 5.33 -4.07 16.01
N LEU A 45 5.04 -3.21 16.99
CA LEU A 45 5.96 -2.24 17.54
C LEU A 45 6.82 -2.86 18.64
N THR A 46 7.94 -3.45 18.21
CA THR A 46 8.96 -3.98 19.13
C THR A 46 9.89 -2.87 19.63
N THR A 47 10.54 -3.09 20.78
CA THR A 47 11.59 -2.17 21.29
C THR A 47 12.71 -1.98 20.28
N GLN A 48 13.12 -3.05 19.58
CA GLN A 48 14.14 -2.96 18.53
C GLN A 48 13.69 -2.05 17.39
N LEU A 49 12.43 -2.16 16.94
CA LEU A 49 11.89 -1.31 15.90
C LEU A 49 11.86 0.17 16.34
N GLN A 50 11.46 0.45 17.58
CA GLN A 50 11.49 1.82 18.10
C GLN A 50 12.90 2.43 18.10
N LEU A 51 13.91 1.64 18.51
CA LEU A 51 15.32 2.05 18.48
C LEU A 51 15.87 2.25 17.06
N GLU A 52 15.38 1.50 16.08
CA GLU A 52 15.72 1.72 14.67
C GLU A 52 15.08 3.01 14.16
N LEU A 53 13.78 3.23 14.42
CA LEU A 53 13.06 4.44 14.01
C LEU A 53 13.67 5.70 14.62
N SER A 54 14.05 5.69 15.90
CA SER A 54 14.65 6.86 16.56
C SER A 54 15.98 7.31 15.96
N LYS A 55 16.68 6.42 15.24
CA LYS A 55 17.92 6.76 14.52
C LYS A 55 17.65 7.39 13.16
N LEU A 56 16.46 7.14 12.59
CA LEU A 56 16.09 7.65 11.27
C LEU A 56 15.45 9.04 11.34
N GLY A 57 14.76 9.36 12.43
CA GLY A 57 14.05 10.63 12.58
C GLY A 57 12.92 10.56 13.61
N HIS A 58 12.01 11.53 13.55
CA HIS A 58 10.85 11.62 14.42
C HIS A 58 9.60 11.05 13.72
N VAL A 59 8.97 10.03 14.31
CA VAL A 59 7.68 9.51 13.83
C VAL A 59 6.61 10.60 13.93
N ALA A 60 6.25 11.19 12.79
CA ALA A 60 5.35 12.34 12.72
C ALA A 60 3.97 11.96 12.17
N MET A 61 3.90 10.93 11.33
CA MET A 61 2.65 10.46 10.74
C MET A 61 2.60 8.93 10.74
N VAL A 62 1.45 8.38 11.12
CA VAL A 62 1.14 6.95 11.02
C VAL A 62 -0.14 6.79 10.22
N VAL A 63 -0.06 6.01 9.14
CA VAL A 63 -1.17 5.78 8.23
C VAL A 63 -1.35 4.30 7.95
N THR A 64 -2.60 3.89 7.69
CA THR A 64 -2.91 2.53 7.22
C THR A 64 -3.48 2.60 5.80
N PRO A 65 -3.09 1.70 4.88
CA PRO A 65 -3.55 1.74 3.48
C PRO A 65 -5.06 1.51 3.32
N ASN A 66 -5.64 0.63 4.14
CA ASN A 66 -7.02 0.16 4.02
C ASN A 66 -7.55 -0.40 5.36
N LEU A 67 -8.73 -1.01 5.37
CA LEU A 67 -9.41 -1.52 6.57
C LEU A 67 -8.81 -2.80 7.20
N ASN A 68 -7.74 -3.37 6.63
CA ASN A 68 -7.12 -4.59 7.11
C ASN A 68 -5.82 -4.34 7.91
N HIS A 69 -5.18 -3.18 7.74
CA HIS A 69 -3.84 -2.90 8.27
C HIS A 69 -3.83 -2.15 9.61
N HIS A 70 -4.89 -2.30 10.42
CA HIS A 70 -5.05 -1.55 11.68
C HIS A 70 -4.74 -2.35 12.95
N LEU A 71 -4.31 -3.62 12.83
CA LEU A 71 -4.16 -4.52 13.98
C LEU A 71 -3.24 -3.94 15.06
N PHE A 72 -2.11 -3.36 14.63
CA PHE A 72 -1.09 -2.81 15.50
C PHE A 72 -1.34 -1.33 15.84
N LEU A 73 -2.42 -0.72 15.37
CA LEU A 73 -2.55 0.73 15.45
C LEU A 73 -2.63 1.27 16.90
N SER A 74 -3.18 0.49 17.84
CA SER A 74 -3.29 0.91 19.25
C SER A 74 -1.94 1.09 19.93
N GLU A 75 -1.00 0.16 19.73
CA GLU A 75 0.33 0.24 20.34
C GLU A 75 1.14 1.40 19.74
N TRP A 76 0.96 1.68 18.45
CA TRP A 76 1.56 2.85 17.81
C TRP A 76 0.98 4.15 18.36
N TRP A 77 -0.35 4.22 18.54
CA TRP A 77 -1.02 5.39 19.10
C TRP A 77 -0.56 5.70 20.52
N LEU A 78 -0.36 4.67 21.35
CA LEU A 78 0.15 4.82 22.71
C LEU A 78 1.63 5.22 22.74
N ALA A 79 2.46 4.68 21.84
CA ALA A 79 3.90 4.93 21.82
C ALA A 79 4.28 6.29 21.19
N TYR A 80 3.48 6.78 20.25
CA TYR A 80 3.74 8.02 19.51
C TYR A 80 2.56 9.00 19.61
N PRO A 81 2.22 9.49 20.82
CA PRO A 81 1.04 10.34 21.03
C PRO A 81 1.13 11.72 20.35
N SER A 82 2.32 12.14 19.91
CA SER A 82 2.55 13.38 19.15
C SER A 82 2.47 13.19 17.63
N ALA A 83 2.37 11.95 17.14
CA ALA A 83 2.24 11.69 15.71
C ALA A 83 0.80 11.88 15.27
N TYR A 84 0.60 12.32 14.02
CA TYR A 84 -0.71 12.38 13.41
C TYR A 84 -1.12 11.00 12.88
N PHE A 85 -2.33 10.56 13.22
CA PHE A 85 -2.91 9.29 12.77
C PHE A 85 -3.97 9.54 11.70
N TYR A 86 -3.71 9.07 10.48
CA TYR A 86 -4.66 9.17 9.37
C TYR A 86 -5.26 7.81 9.03
N ALA A 87 -6.59 7.77 9.01
CA ALA A 87 -7.38 6.61 8.63
C ALA A 87 -7.64 6.58 7.11
N PRO A 88 -7.65 5.42 6.47
CA PRO A 88 -8.26 5.25 5.16
C PRO A 88 -9.79 5.36 5.28
N PRO A 89 -10.49 5.58 4.16
CA PRO A 89 -11.95 5.64 4.15
C PRO A 89 -12.58 4.44 4.87
N GLY A 90 -13.47 4.69 5.84
CA GLY A 90 -14.18 3.65 6.59
C GLY A 90 -13.52 3.19 7.90
N LEU A 91 -12.22 3.48 8.13
CA LEU A 91 -11.53 2.91 9.30
C LEU A 91 -11.95 3.59 10.60
N GLN A 92 -12.25 4.89 10.58
CA GLN A 92 -12.68 5.62 11.77
C GLN A 92 -13.95 5.01 12.39
N GLN A 93 -14.88 4.53 11.56
CA GLN A 93 -16.09 3.86 12.05
C GLN A 93 -15.79 2.48 12.65
N LYS A 94 -14.81 1.76 12.10
CA LYS A 94 -14.41 0.42 12.58
C LYS A 94 -13.56 0.48 13.86
N ARG A 95 -12.77 1.56 14.04
CA ARG A 95 -11.85 1.78 15.16
C ARG A 95 -12.25 3.04 15.94
N SER A 96 -13.47 3.04 16.45
CA SER A 96 -13.99 4.14 17.29
C SER A 96 -13.29 4.26 18.65
N ASP A 97 -12.46 3.29 19.01
CA ASP A 97 -11.59 3.31 20.18
C ASP A 97 -10.33 4.18 19.99
N LEU A 98 -10.01 4.59 18.76
CA LEU A 98 -8.87 5.46 18.46
C LEU A 98 -9.34 6.82 17.91
N VAL A 99 -8.59 7.86 18.26
CA VAL A 99 -8.76 9.20 17.68
C VAL A 99 -7.84 9.31 16.48
N PHE A 100 -8.42 9.70 15.34
CA PHE A 100 -7.70 9.96 14.10
C PHE A 100 -7.75 11.46 13.79
N ASP A 101 -6.64 12.02 13.36
CA ASP A 101 -6.51 13.43 13.00
C ASP A 101 -7.14 13.74 11.63
N GLY A 102 -7.32 12.72 10.80
CA GLY A 102 -7.96 12.87 9.49
C GLY A 102 -8.30 11.56 8.81
N THR A 103 -9.05 11.69 7.71
CA THR A 103 -9.32 10.59 6.78
C THR A 103 -8.62 10.87 5.46
N LEU A 104 -7.77 9.94 5.06
CA LEU A 104 -7.10 9.94 3.76
C LEU A 104 -8.11 9.92 2.63
N ASN A 105 -7.81 10.68 1.59
CA ASN A 105 -8.66 10.83 0.42
C ASN A 105 -7.79 11.10 -0.82
N THR A 106 -8.37 11.56 -1.93
CA THR A 106 -7.60 11.83 -3.15
C THR A 106 -6.78 13.12 -3.09
N LYS A 107 -6.94 13.95 -2.06
CA LYS A 107 -6.13 15.15 -1.85
C LYS A 107 -4.98 14.82 -0.91
N THR A 108 -3.79 15.25 -1.30
CA THR A 108 -2.59 15.18 -0.46
C THR A 108 -2.73 16.13 0.73
N GLU A 109 -2.44 15.63 1.93
CA GLU A 109 -2.48 16.44 3.15
C GLU A 109 -1.34 17.46 3.20
N PRO A 110 -1.52 18.63 3.84
CA PRO A 110 -0.48 19.65 3.98
C PRO A 110 0.82 19.12 4.60
N LEU A 111 0.72 18.15 5.52
CA LEU A 111 1.87 17.58 6.24
C LEU A 111 2.91 16.91 5.33
N TRP A 112 2.51 16.39 4.16
CA TRP A 112 3.41 15.77 3.18
C TRP A 112 3.21 16.31 1.76
N HIS A 113 2.56 17.45 1.64
CA HIS A 113 2.33 18.12 0.36
C HIS A 113 3.66 18.43 -0.34
N GLY A 114 3.71 18.18 -1.64
CA GLY A 114 4.92 18.35 -2.46
C GLY A 114 6.00 17.27 -2.25
N GLN A 115 5.84 16.38 -1.27
CA GLN A 115 6.80 15.32 -0.98
C GLN A 115 6.29 13.93 -1.36
N LEU A 116 5.00 13.67 -1.16
CA LEU A 116 4.34 12.43 -1.55
C LEU A 116 3.10 12.72 -2.42
N LEU A 117 2.91 11.90 -3.44
CA LEU A 117 1.66 11.81 -4.19
C LEU A 117 0.74 10.80 -3.50
N GLN A 118 -0.56 11.03 -3.57
CA GLN A 118 -1.57 10.23 -2.89
C GLN A 118 -2.84 10.18 -3.73
N THR A 119 -3.45 9.01 -3.86
CA THR A 119 -4.82 8.89 -4.36
C THR A 119 -5.50 7.68 -3.73
N VAL A 120 -6.80 7.55 -3.96
CA VAL A 120 -7.58 6.40 -3.52
C VAL A 120 -7.86 5.52 -4.73
N LEU A 121 -7.59 4.23 -4.62
CA LEU A 121 -8.06 3.23 -5.58
C LEU A 121 -9.55 2.98 -5.35
N LYS A 122 -10.36 3.63 -6.17
CA LYS A 122 -11.81 3.68 -5.99
C LYS A 122 -12.53 2.53 -6.69
N GLY A 123 -13.80 2.35 -6.31
CA GLY A 123 -14.76 1.54 -7.07
C GLY A 123 -14.98 0.13 -6.54
N SER A 124 -14.44 -0.17 -5.35
CA SER A 124 -14.83 -1.33 -4.55
C SER A 124 -16.06 -1.01 -3.71
N ASP A 125 -16.98 -1.98 -3.59
CA ASP A 125 -18.16 -1.85 -2.73
C ASP A 125 -17.85 -2.17 -1.26
N THR A 126 -16.71 -2.80 -0.97
CA THR A 126 -16.37 -3.29 0.37
C THR A 126 -15.24 -2.50 1.02
N MET A 127 -14.22 -2.11 0.25
CA MET A 127 -13.04 -1.44 0.79
C MET A 127 -12.25 -0.75 -0.32
N GLU A 128 -11.95 0.54 -0.12
CA GLU A 128 -11.00 1.28 -0.94
C GLU A 128 -9.61 1.29 -0.27
N GLU A 129 -8.57 1.54 -1.05
CA GLU A 129 -7.20 1.66 -0.56
C GLU A 129 -6.55 2.96 -1.00
N VAL A 130 -5.77 3.53 -0.09
CA VAL A 130 -4.98 4.73 -0.35
C VAL A 130 -3.59 4.31 -0.81
N ILE A 131 -3.20 4.83 -1.97
CA ILE A 131 -1.92 4.53 -2.62
C ILE A 131 -1.06 5.79 -2.57
N PHE A 132 0.22 5.61 -2.27
CA PHE A 132 1.18 6.70 -2.20
C PHE A 132 2.26 6.53 -3.26
N CYS A 133 2.89 7.62 -3.67
CA CYS A 133 4.11 7.58 -4.45
C CYS A 133 5.11 8.61 -3.92
N ASP A 134 6.34 8.15 -3.73
CA ASP A 134 7.47 9.02 -3.51
C ASP A 134 8.14 9.33 -4.86
N PRO A 135 8.03 10.58 -5.38
CA PRO A 135 8.51 10.92 -6.71
C PRO A 135 10.05 10.99 -6.79
N LEU A 136 10.73 11.31 -5.68
CA LEU A 136 12.19 11.40 -5.65
C LEU A 136 12.84 10.01 -5.72
N SER A 137 12.25 9.03 -5.04
CA SER A 137 12.67 7.64 -5.12
C SER A 137 12.06 6.90 -6.31
N ARG A 138 11.07 7.49 -7.00
CA ARG A 138 10.29 6.81 -8.04
C ARG A 138 9.68 5.50 -7.52
N THR A 139 9.19 5.51 -6.28
CA THR A 139 8.62 4.32 -5.62
C THR A 139 7.12 4.51 -5.40
N LEU A 140 6.33 3.56 -5.89
CA LEU A 140 4.92 3.43 -5.53
C LEU A 140 4.81 2.59 -4.25
N ILE A 141 4.00 3.04 -3.29
CA ILE A 141 3.71 2.32 -2.06
C ILE A 141 2.23 1.93 -2.11
N ILE A 142 1.99 0.62 -2.11
CA ILE A 142 0.67 0.02 -2.31
C ILE A 142 0.41 -1.04 -1.24
N GLY A 143 -0.84 -1.21 -0.84
CA GLY A 143 -1.22 -2.15 0.21
C GLY A 143 -1.56 -3.52 -0.37
N ASP A 144 -2.81 -3.91 -0.22
CA ASP A 144 -3.34 -5.23 -0.61
C ASP A 144 -3.71 -5.29 -2.09
N SER A 145 -3.74 -4.13 -2.80
CA SER A 145 -4.38 -4.07 -4.12
C SER A 145 -3.46 -4.60 -5.20
N LEU A 146 -2.19 -4.79 -4.86
CA LEU A 146 -1.20 -5.49 -5.64
C LEU A 146 -0.39 -6.39 -4.71
N VAL A 147 -0.45 -7.69 -4.96
CA VAL A 147 0.23 -8.71 -4.16
C VAL A 147 1.10 -9.55 -5.08
N TRP A 148 2.28 -9.93 -4.59
CA TRP A 148 3.15 -10.87 -5.29
C TRP A 148 3.75 -11.91 -4.34
N LEU A 149 3.09 -13.06 -4.22
CA LEU A 149 3.47 -14.14 -3.30
C LEU A 149 4.58 -15.06 -3.85
N LYS A 150 5.40 -14.54 -4.76
CA LYS A 150 6.57 -15.26 -5.27
C LYS A 150 7.51 -15.64 -4.12
N ASN A 151 8.13 -16.81 -4.24
CA ASN A 151 9.09 -17.37 -3.28
C ASN A 151 8.52 -17.70 -1.88
N ARG A 152 7.19 -17.75 -1.71
CA ARG A 152 6.60 -18.35 -0.50
C ARG A 152 6.87 -19.86 -0.49
N THR A 153 7.30 -20.38 0.64
CA THR A 153 7.69 -21.79 0.80
C THR A 153 6.60 -22.66 1.44
N SER A 154 5.66 -22.04 2.18
CA SER A 154 4.53 -22.77 2.76
C SER A 154 3.56 -23.23 1.67
N PRO A 155 3.18 -24.52 1.61
CA PRO A 155 2.24 -25.04 0.62
C PRO A 155 0.91 -24.29 0.59
N ILE A 156 0.41 -23.87 1.75
CA ILE A 156 -0.86 -23.13 1.86
C ILE A 156 -0.71 -21.72 1.28
N SER A 157 0.41 -21.04 1.53
CA SER A 157 0.67 -19.70 0.96
C SER A 157 0.87 -19.75 -0.55
N ILE A 158 1.48 -20.83 -1.08
CA ILE A 158 1.59 -21.07 -2.53
C ILE A 158 0.20 -21.26 -3.13
N LEU A 159 -0.63 -22.14 -2.53
CA LEU A 159 -1.99 -22.40 -2.99
C LEU A 159 -2.85 -21.12 -2.97
N LEU A 160 -2.75 -20.30 -1.92
CA LEU A 160 -3.41 -18.99 -1.86
C LEU A 160 -2.99 -18.09 -3.00
N GLY A 161 -1.69 -18.02 -3.29
CA GLY A 161 -1.14 -17.23 -4.39
C GLY A 161 -1.63 -17.71 -5.76
N LEU A 162 -1.76 -19.02 -5.95
CA LEU A 162 -2.26 -19.61 -7.20
C LEU A 162 -3.75 -19.30 -7.39
N ILE A 163 -4.58 -19.56 -6.38
CA ILE A 163 -6.04 -19.31 -6.44
C ILE A 163 -6.34 -17.83 -6.68
N ASN A 164 -5.53 -16.93 -6.10
CA ASN A 164 -5.72 -15.49 -6.26
C ASN A 164 -5.00 -14.87 -7.45
N GLY A 165 -4.23 -15.65 -8.22
CA GLY A 165 -3.47 -15.15 -9.38
C GLY A 165 -2.22 -14.33 -9.04
N CYS A 166 -1.78 -14.30 -7.78
CA CYS A 166 -0.68 -13.47 -7.27
C CYS A 166 0.66 -14.22 -7.14
N TYR A 167 0.76 -15.49 -7.56
CA TYR A 167 1.98 -16.29 -7.38
C TYR A 167 3.02 -16.02 -8.48
N PHE A 168 2.66 -16.23 -9.74
CA PHE A 168 3.58 -16.11 -10.87
C PHE A 168 3.85 -14.66 -11.30
N ASN A 169 2.84 -13.80 -11.16
CA ASN A 169 2.91 -12.39 -11.51
C ASN A 169 2.33 -11.56 -10.34
N PRO A 170 2.74 -10.29 -10.18
CA PRO A 170 2.04 -9.38 -9.32
C PRO A 170 0.62 -9.16 -9.85
N ALA A 171 -0.38 -9.24 -8.97
CA ALA A 171 -1.78 -9.09 -9.33
C ALA A 171 -2.59 -8.59 -8.13
N MET A 172 -3.74 -7.96 -8.40
CA MET A 172 -4.78 -7.79 -7.40
C MET A 172 -5.34 -9.17 -7.04
N PRO A 173 -5.39 -9.56 -5.77
CA PRO A 173 -5.98 -10.83 -5.36
C PRO A 173 -7.38 -11.02 -5.92
N TYR A 174 -7.66 -12.18 -6.51
CA TYR A 174 -8.94 -12.46 -7.19
C TYR A 174 -10.16 -12.16 -6.30
N TYR A 175 -10.12 -12.55 -5.01
CA TYR A 175 -11.23 -12.27 -4.10
C TYR A 175 -11.53 -10.77 -3.96
N TRP A 176 -10.50 -9.91 -3.96
CA TRP A 176 -10.70 -8.48 -3.81
C TRP A 176 -11.11 -7.85 -5.13
N ARG A 177 -10.57 -8.33 -6.25
CA ARG A 177 -10.98 -7.96 -7.60
C ARG A 177 -12.50 -8.10 -7.81
N LEU A 178 -13.14 -9.11 -7.22
CA LEU A 178 -14.60 -9.29 -7.27
C LEU A 178 -15.41 -8.18 -6.58
N SER A 179 -14.79 -7.37 -5.71
CA SER A 179 -15.48 -6.24 -5.06
C SER A 179 -15.56 -4.99 -5.94
N PHE A 180 -14.76 -4.91 -7.01
CA PHE A 180 -14.64 -3.72 -7.85
C PHE A 180 -15.69 -3.69 -8.96
N HIS A 181 -16.95 -3.44 -8.59
CA HIS A 181 -18.05 -3.34 -9.56
C HIS A 181 -18.00 -2.02 -10.36
N ASN A 182 -17.53 -0.93 -9.76
CA ASN A 182 -17.38 0.35 -10.47
C ASN A 182 -16.01 0.47 -11.16
N LYS A 183 -15.87 -0.26 -12.27
CA LYS A 183 -14.64 -0.26 -13.09
C LYS A 183 -14.26 1.12 -13.62
N THR A 184 -15.22 2.02 -13.83
CA THR A 184 -14.95 3.39 -14.31
C THR A 184 -14.17 4.20 -13.28
N ARG A 185 -14.59 4.18 -12.01
CA ARG A 185 -13.86 4.84 -10.92
C ARG A 185 -12.49 4.20 -10.69
N MET A 186 -12.43 2.87 -10.73
CA MET A 186 -11.16 2.16 -10.62
C MET A 186 -10.19 2.57 -11.73
N ARG A 187 -10.66 2.63 -12.99
CA ARG A 187 -9.86 3.07 -14.14
C ARG A 187 -9.31 4.48 -13.97
N GLN A 188 -10.12 5.42 -13.49
CA GLN A 188 -9.70 6.80 -13.26
C GLN A 188 -8.53 6.86 -12.26
N SER A 189 -8.64 6.17 -11.13
CA SER A 189 -7.56 6.06 -10.15
C SER A 189 -6.29 5.43 -10.75
N LEU A 190 -6.44 4.34 -11.51
CA LEU A 190 -5.30 3.65 -12.14
C LEU A 190 -4.60 4.53 -13.19
N GLN A 191 -5.38 5.26 -14.01
CA GLN A 191 -4.84 6.18 -15.00
C GLN A 191 -4.09 7.33 -14.33
N GLU A 192 -4.62 7.89 -13.24
CA GLU A 192 -3.93 8.90 -12.43
C GLU A 192 -2.60 8.36 -11.91
N ILE A 193 -2.60 7.19 -11.26
CA ILE A 193 -1.39 6.56 -10.72
C ILE A 193 -0.34 6.35 -11.82
N LEU A 194 -0.75 5.89 -13.01
CA LEU A 194 0.17 5.67 -14.15
C LEU A 194 0.85 6.96 -14.65
N THR A 195 0.30 8.14 -14.35
CA THR A 195 0.96 9.43 -14.66
C THR A 195 2.13 9.73 -13.72
N TRP A 196 2.14 9.18 -12.50
CA TRP A 196 3.15 9.47 -11.49
C TRP A 196 4.54 8.90 -11.88
N PRO A 197 5.64 9.49 -11.39
CA PRO A 197 6.98 9.15 -11.86
C PRO A 197 7.60 7.92 -11.17
N PHE A 198 6.85 6.83 -10.99
CA PHE A 198 7.40 5.61 -10.36
C PHE A 198 8.01 4.65 -11.37
N ASP A 199 8.95 3.83 -10.90
CA ASP A 199 9.47 2.63 -11.59
C ASP A 199 9.63 1.44 -10.64
N ARG A 200 9.54 1.67 -9.33
CA ARG A 200 9.68 0.66 -8.29
C ARG A 200 8.41 0.59 -7.45
N ILE A 201 8.12 -0.55 -6.83
CA ILE A 201 6.90 -0.73 -6.03
C ILE A 201 7.21 -1.49 -4.74
N ILE A 202 6.83 -0.89 -3.61
CA ILE A 202 6.76 -1.57 -2.32
C ILE A 202 5.30 -1.93 -2.06
N LEU A 203 5.07 -3.22 -1.83
CA LEU A 203 3.75 -3.79 -1.54
C LEU A 203 3.68 -4.39 -0.13
N SER A 204 2.51 -4.32 0.51
CA SER A 204 2.34 -4.80 1.89
C SER A 204 2.51 -6.32 2.06
N HIS A 205 2.37 -7.10 0.97
CA HIS A 205 2.45 -8.56 1.02
C HIS A 205 3.28 -9.15 -0.11
N GLY A 206 4.37 -9.86 0.24
CA GLY A 206 5.17 -10.62 -0.71
C GLY A 206 6.38 -9.84 -1.24
N GLN A 207 6.73 -10.04 -2.51
CA GLN A 207 7.98 -9.54 -3.11
C GLN A 207 7.86 -8.10 -3.63
N VAL A 208 8.80 -7.23 -3.22
CA VAL A 208 8.95 -5.88 -3.78
C VAL A 208 9.35 -5.92 -5.27
N ILE A 209 9.03 -4.85 -6.00
CA ILE A 209 9.35 -4.69 -7.43
C ILE A 209 10.40 -3.59 -7.56
N GLU A 210 11.61 -3.95 -7.99
CA GLU A 210 12.75 -3.03 -8.06
C GLU A 210 12.87 -2.29 -9.40
N THR A 211 12.33 -2.86 -10.48
CA THR A 211 12.38 -2.32 -11.85
C THR A 211 11.09 -2.65 -12.60
N ASP A 212 10.84 -1.95 -13.70
CA ASP A 212 9.70 -2.17 -14.60
C ASP A 212 8.33 -2.02 -13.90
N GLY A 213 8.28 -1.25 -12.82
CA GLY A 213 7.11 -1.13 -11.95
C GLY A 213 5.89 -0.65 -12.72
N LYS A 214 6.02 0.34 -13.61
CA LYS A 214 4.89 0.80 -14.44
C LYS A 214 4.34 -0.29 -15.34
N ALA A 215 5.21 -1.05 -16.00
CA ALA A 215 4.79 -2.11 -16.92
C ALA A 215 4.09 -3.25 -16.16
N LEU A 216 4.67 -3.67 -15.03
CA LEU A 216 4.09 -4.71 -14.17
C LEU A 216 2.77 -4.25 -13.54
N PHE A 217 2.67 -2.99 -13.11
CA PHE A 217 1.43 -2.40 -12.60
C PHE A 217 0.35 -2.35 -13.68
N ALA A 218 0.64 -1.80 -14.86
CA ALA A 218 -0.31 -1.77 -15.98
C ALA A 218 -0.77 -3.17 -16.38
N LYS A 219 0.15 -4.15 -16.40
CA LYS A 219 -0.18 -5.56 -16.65
C LYS A 219 -1.09 -6.12 -15.56
N ALA A 220 -0.80 -5.90 -14.28
CA ALA A 220 -1.64 -6.39 -13.17
C ALA A 220 -3.10 -5.88 -13.24
N PHE A 221 -3.31 -4.70 -13.81
CA PHE A 221 -4.61 -4.04 -13.96
C PHE A 221 -5.15 -3.99 -15.39
N HIS A 222 -4.58 -4.77 -16.32
CA HIS A 222 -4.94 -4.74 -17.75
C HIS A 222 -6.45 -4.99 -17.97
N TRP A 223 -7.07 -5.79 -17.10
CA TRP A 223 -8.47 -6.19 -17.16
C TRP A 223 -9.46 -5.06 -16.84
N VAL A 224 -8.98 -3.92 -16.34
CA VAL A 224 -9.77 -2.68 -16.19
C VAL A 224 -9.36 -1.67 -17.25
N LEU A 225 -8.06 -1.58 -17.53
CA LEU A 225 -7.49 -0.59 -18.44
C LEU A 225 -7.88 -0.85 -19.91
N ASN A 226 -8.04 -2.12 -20.32
CA ASN A 226 -8.32 -2.49 -21.72
C ASN A 226 -9.81 -2.68 -22.04
N ASP A 227 -10.71 -2.59 -21.06
CA ASP A 227 -12.18 -2.74 -21.26
C ASP A 227 -12.81 -1.65 -22.16
N THR A 228 -12.01 -0.78 -22.78
CA THR A 228 -12.46 0.26 -23.73
C THR A 228 -11.48 0.52 -24.89
N LEU A 229 -10.70 -0.45 -25.37
CA LEU A 229 -10.34 -0.36 -26.80
C LEU A 229 -11.62 -0.77 -27.55
N PRO A 230 -12.35 0.15 -28.22
CA PRO A 230 -13.29 -0.31 -29.22
C PRO A 230 -12.51 -1.23 -30.15
N LEU A 231 -13.04 -2.43 -30.39
CA LEU A 231 -12.63 -3.22 -31.54
C LEU A 231 -12.74 -2.28 -32.73
N SER A 232 -11.61 -1.76 -33.20
CA SER A 232 -11.56 -1.19 -34.53
C SER A 232 -11.82 -2.39 -35.43
N ASN A 233 -13.03 -2.43 -35.96
CA ASN A 233 -13.36 -3.27 -37.09
C ASN A 233 -12.35 -2.92 -38.17
N HIS A 234 -11.34 -3.76 -38.36
CA HIS A 234 -10.66 -3.86 -39.63
C HIS A 234 -11.58 -4.67 -40.54
N GLU A 235 -12.59 -3.99 -41.08
CA GLU A 235 -13.06 -4.26 -42.44
C GLU A 235 -12.27 -3.34 -43.36
N GLU A 236 -11.30 -3.91 -44.07
CA GLU A 236 -11.05 -3.74 -45.51
C GLU A 236 -9.99 -4.74 -45.96
#